data_AF-A0A2N5K1T2-F1
#
_entry.id   AF-A0A2N5K1T2-F1
#
_cell.length_a   1.000
_cell.length_b   1.000
_cell.length_c   1.000
_cell.angle_alpha   90.00
_cell.angle_beta   90.00
_cell.angle_gamma   90.00
#
_symmetry.space_group_name_H-M   'P 1'
#
loop_
_entity.id
_entity.type
_entity.pdbx_description
1 polymer ?
#
loop_
_entity_poly.entity_id
_entity_poly.type
_entity_poly.pdbx_seq_one_letter_code
_entity_poly.pdbx_strand_id
1 'polypeptide(L)'
;AVVPLADDMQSVAGPVTTVLRATADWQIFARNRHIYGQEWAAWHTVEGPFVVFHDEQYFCFYSGGAWTTPDYGVSFGVADNVLGPYHDEWSATGPSVLRGIDGKVLGPGHNSLIVGPDNQTEYLVYHAWDPAQTARRMCIDPLHWTPQGPRCAGPTTEPQTIAVQPPQGEAR
;
A
#
# COMPACT_ATOMS: atom_id res chain seq x y z
N ALA A 1 -6.26 7.66 -9.14
CA ALA A 1 -6.63 7.76 -10.56
C ALA A 1 -5.43 7.36 -11.40
N VAL A 2 -5.62 6.96 -12.65
CA VAL A 2 -4.58 6.53 -13.59
C VAL A 2 -4.75 7.28 -14.91
N VAL A 3 -3.63 7.57 -15.57
CA VAL A 3 -3.61 8.26 -16.85
C VAL A 3 -2.34 7.85 -17.63
N PRO A 4 -2.42 7.61 -18.95
CA PRO A 4 -1.23 7.44 -19.76
C PRO A 4 -0.35 8.68 -19.72
N LEU A 5 0.96 8.50 -19.61
CA LEU A 5 1.93 9.59 -19.78
C LEU A 5 2.27 9.75 -21.26
N ALA A 6 2.62 10.96 -21.64
CA ALA A 6 3.29 11.23 -22.91
C ALA A 6 4.75 10.75 -22.85
N ASP A 7 5.41 10.72 -24.01
CA ASP A 7 6.80 10.26 -24.13
C ASP A 7 7.80 11.08 -23.30
N ASP A 8 7.45 12.31 -22.91
CA ASP A 8 8.25 13.17 -22.03
C ASP A 8 8.22 12.75 -20.55
N MET A 9 7.37 11.77 -20.20
CA MET A 9 7.14 11.23 -18.85
C MET A 9 6.72 12.29 -17.81
N GLN A 10 6.25 13.44 -18.27
CA GLN A 10 5.87 14.59 -17.43
C GLN A 10 4.45 15.06 -17.75
N SER A 11 4.06 14.96 -19.01
CA SER A 11 2.74 15.33 -19.50
C SER A 11 1.81 14.12 -19.57
N VAL A 12 0.50 14.36 -19.49
CA VAL A 12 -0.52 13.31 -19.65
C VAL A 12 -0.94 13.20 -21.12
N ALA A 13 -1.18 11.96 -21.58
CA ALA A 13 -1.53 11.64 -22.96
C ALA A 13 -2.93 11.03 -23.11
N GLY A 14 -3.86 11.35 -22.22
CA GLY A 14 -5.20 10.78 -22.28
C GLY A 14 -6.13 11.23 -21.15
N PRO A 15 -7.35 10.67 -21.11
CA PRO A 15 -8.28 10.93 -20.03
C PRO A 15 -7.78 10.33 -18.71
N VAL A 16 -8.04 11.04 -17.62
CA VAL A 16 -7.80 10.53 -16.25
C VAL A 16 -8.93 9.60 -15.86
N THR A 17 -8.61 8.34 -15.55
CA THR A 17 -9.58 7.33 -15.11
C THR A 17 -9.48 7.12 -13.59
N THR A 18 -10.61 7.04 -12.91
CA THR A 18 -10.62 6.70 -11.48
C THR A 18 -10.24 5.23 -11.31
N VAL A 19 -9.31 4.95 -10.38
CA VAL A 19 -8.84 3.59 -10.09
C VAL A 19 -9.71 3.00 -8.97
N LEU A 20 -9.62 3.58 -7.77
CA LEU A 20 -10.40 3.21 -6.61
C LEU A 20 -11.01 4.46 -5.96
N ARG A 21 -12.14 4.26 -5.28
CA ARG A 21 -12.75 5.22 -4.36
C ARG A 21 -12.88 4.57 -3.00
N ALA A 22 -13.03 5.37 -1.96
CA ALA A 22 -13.40 4.84 -0.66
C ALA A 22 -14.79 4.19 -0.73
N THR A 23 -14.91 2.99 -0.18
CA THR A 23 -16.11 2.14 -0.18
C THR A 23 -16.43 1.57 1.22
N ALA A 24 -15.57 1.80 2.22
CA ALA A 24 -15.74 1.27 3.57
C ALA A 24 -15.29 2.26 4.66
N ASP A 25 -15.88 2.12 5.85
CA ASP A 25 -15.69 3.05 6.98
C ASP A 25 -14.25 3.09 7.52
N TRP A 26 -13.49 2.01 7.41
CA TRP A 26 -12.07 2.01 7.82
C TRP A 26 -11.22 2.99 6.99
N GLN A 27 -11.71 3.39 5.80
CA GLN A 27 -11.05 4.39 4.97
C GLN A 27 -11.37 5.83 5.40
N ILE A 28 -12.22 6.02 6.42
CA ILE A 28 -12.52 7.34 6.98
C ILE A 28 -11.29 7.85 7.73
N PHE A 29 -10.80 9.01 7.32
CA PHE A 29 -9.76 9.73 8.01
C PHE A 29 -10.33 10.52 9.20
N ALA A 30 -11.46 11.19 9.01
CA ALA A 30 -12.11 11.94 10.08
C ALA A 30 -13.60 12.12 9.81
N ARG A 31 -14.41 12.07 10.87
CA ARG A 31 -15.83 12.46 10.82
C ARG A 31 -16.01 13.92 11.22
N ASN A 32 -17.03 14.57 10.67
CA ASN A 32 -17.36 15.98 10.92
C ASN A 32 -16.17 16.93 10.70
N ARG A 33 -15.37 16.65 9.67
CA ARG A 33 -14.13 17.39 9.40
C ARG A 33 -14.48 18.72 8.73
N HIS A 34 -14.02 19.82 9.31
CA HIS A 34 -14.15 21.14 8.72
C HIS A 34 -12.92 21.45 7.85
N ILE A 35 -13.07 21.43 6.53
CA ILE A 35 -12.00 21.73 5.58
C ILE A 35 -12.59 22.33 4.28
N TYR A 36 -11.85 23.23 3.65
CA TYR A 36 -12.28 23.94 2.43
C TYR A 36 -13.60 24.70 2.59
N GLY A 37 -13.81 25.29 3.77
CA GLY A 37 -14.98 26.12 4.06
C GLY A 37 -16.29 25.35 4.26
N GLN A 38 -16.26 24.02 4.41
CA GLN A 38 -17.44 23.20 4.66
C GLN A 38 -17.17 22.09 5.69
N GLU A 39 -18.23 21.56 6.29
CA GLU A 39 -18.18 20.37 7.15
C GLU A 39 -18.46 19.12 6.32
N TRP A 40 -17.59 18.12 6.45
CA TRP A 40 -17.74 16.82 5.82
C TRP A 40 -18.12 15.78 6.88
N ALA A 41 -19.30 15.17 6.74
CA ALA A 41 -19.77 14.14 7.66
C ALA A 41 -18.76 12.97 7.80
N ALA A 42 -18.13 12.58 6.68
CA ALA A 42 -17.03 11.63 6.64
C ALA A 42 -16.02 12.02 5.55
N TRP A 43 -14.82 12.41 5.99
CA TRP A 43 -13.67 12.64 5.10
C TRP A 43 -12.89 11.34 4.96
N HIS A 44 -12.78 10.82 3.75
CA HIS A 44 -12.08 9.56 3.46
C HIS A 44 -10.69 9.79 2.89
N THR A 45 -9.83 8.80 3.07
CA THR A 45 -8.50 8.73 2.45
C THR A 45 -8.36 7.40 1.71
N VAL A 46 -7.97 7.48 0.44
CA VAL A 46 -7.45 6.39 -0.40
C VAL A 46 -6.30 7.01 -1.17
N GLU A 47 -5.07 6.66 -0.79
CA GLU A 47 -3.85 7.36 -1.22
C GLU A 47 -2.66 6.41 -1.39
N GLY A 48 -1.51 6.96 -1.79
CA GLY A 48 -0.26 6.20 -1.92
C GLY A 48 -0.36 5.00 -2.86
N PRO A 49 -0.81 5.17 -4.12
CA PRO A 49 -0.97 4.06 -5.03
C PRO A 49 0.38 3.46 -5.43
N PHE A 50 0.47 2.13 -5.42
CA PHE A 50 1.59 1.39 -6.00
C PHE A 50 1.05 0.22 -6.82
N VAL A 51 1.38 0.16 -8.11
CA VAL A 51 0.83 -0.84 -9.03
C VAL A 51 1.87 -1.91 -9.34
N VAL A 52 1.46 -3.17 -9.24
CA VAL A 52 2.27 -4.35 -9.56
C VAL A 52 1.52 -5.21 -10.56
N PHE A 53 2.24 -5.76 -11.54
CA PHE A 53 1.71 -6.79 -12.42
C PHE A 53 2.16 -8.15 -11.90
N HIS A 54 1.21 -9.03 -11.59
CA HIS A 54 1.45 -10.35 -11.01
C HIS A 54 0.40 -11.33 -11.55
N ASP A 55 0.80 -12.52 -11.97
CA ASP A 55 -0.09 -13.57 -12.49
C ASP A 55 -1.14 -13.05 -13.49
N GLU A 56 -0.65 -12.32 -14.51
CA GLU A 56 -1.46 -11.73 -15.60
C GLU A 56 -2.46 -10.63 -15.19
N GLN A 57 -2.43 -10.17 -13.93
CA GLN A 57 -3.32 -9.13 -13.41
C GLN A 57 -2.56 -7.95 -12.83
N TYR A 58 -3.23 -6.80 -12.75
CA TYR A 58 -2.73 -5.59 -12.12
C TYR A 58 -3.29 -5.43 -10.70
N PHE A 59 -2.39 -5.36 -9.73
CA PHE A 59 -2.68 -5.09 -8.33
C PHE A 59 -2.32 -3.66 -8.00
N CYS A 60 -3.31 -2.81 -7.72
CA CYS A 60 -3.09 -1.46 -7.22
C CYS A 60 -3.20 -1.45 -5.69
N PHE A 61 -2.06 -1.48 -5.02
CA PHE A 61 -1.96 -1.24 -3.57
C PHE A 61 -2.34 0.21 -3.27
N TYR A 62 -2.96 0.44 -2.11
CA TYR A 62 -3.29 1.77 -1.62
C TYR A 62 -3.33 1.78 -0.09
N SER A 63 -3.16 2.95 0.51
CA SER A 63 -3.40 3.18 1.94
C SER A 63 -4.73 3.87 2.19
N GLY A 64 -5.44 3.45 3.23
CA GLY A 64 -6.73 4.02 3.61
C GLY A 64 -6.82 4.31 5.11
N GLY A 65 -7.75 5.20 5.48
CA GLY A 65 -8.02 5.56 6.87
C GLY A 65 -7.21 6.76 7.36
N ALA A 66 -7.10 6.91 8.69
CA ALA A 66 -6.28 7.95 9.31
C ALA A 66 -4.99 7.39 9.89
N TRP A 67 -3.85 7.86 9.40
CA TRP A 67 -2.50 7.48 9.86
C TRP A 67 -2.24 7.67 11.35
N THR A 68 -3.11 8.40 12.07
CA THR A 68 -3.10 8.57 13.53
C THR A 68 -3.84 7.46 14.28
N THR A 69 -4.45 6.50 13.58
CA THR A 69 -5.32 5.46 14.14
C THR A 69 -4.80 4.06 13.78
N PRO A 70 -5.14 3.02 14.58
CA PRO A 70 -4.82 1.64 14.24
C PRO A 70 -5.47 1.14 12.93
N ASP A 71 -6.55 1.80 12.50
CA ASP A 71 -7.32 1.44 11.31
C ASP A 71 -6.64 1.86 9.99
N TYR A 72 -5.57 2.65 10.05
CA TYR A 72 -4.75 2.93 8.87
C TYR A 72 -3.95 1.71 8.46
N GLY A 73 -4.00 1.43 7.16
CA GLY A 73 -3.29 0.30 6.60
C GLY A 73 -3.37 0.25 5.09
N VAL A 74 -2.81 -0.82 4.55
CA VAL A 74 -2.71 -1.09 3.13
C VAL A 74 -3.74 -2.14 2.72
N SER A 75 -4.44 -1.88 1.62
CA SER A 75 -5.22 -2.86 0.88
C SER A 75 -4.91 -2.75 -0.61
N PHE A 76 -5.64 -3.45 -1.46
CA PHE A 76 -5.41 -3.48 -2.91
C PHE A 76 -6.71 -3.60 -3.69
N GLY A 77 -6.71 -3.13 -4.93
CA GLY A 77 -7.70 -3.52 -5.95
C GLY A 77 -7.03 -4.26 -7.10
N VAL A 78 -7.80 -5.06 -7.83
CA VAL A 78 -7.33 -5.90 -8.94
C VAL A 78 -8.02 -5.52 -10.25
N ALA A 79 -7.29 -5.53 -11.36
CA ALA A 79 -7.81 -5.32 -12.70
C ALA A 79 -7.07 -6.17 -13.74
N ASP A 80 -7.76 -6.56 -14.82
CA ASP A 80 -7.13 -7.24 -15.97
C ASP A 80 -6.43 -6.24 -16.92
N ASN A 81 -6.70 -4.95 -16.77
CA ASN A 81 -6.07 -3.88 -17.54
C ASN A 81 -5.55 -2.79 -16.60
N VAL A 82 -4.37 -2.23 -16.88
CA VAL A 82 -3.75 -1.19 -16.05
C VAL A 82 -4.64 0.06 -15.88
N LEU A 83 -5.51 0.34 -16.85
CA LEU A 83 -6.47 1.44 -16.81
C LEU A 83 -7.79 1.08 -16.09
N GLY A 84 -7.93 -0.15 -15.61
CA GLY A 84 -9.09 -0.67 -14.91
C GLY A 84 -10.13 -1.34 -15.82
N PRO A 85 -11.35 -1.58 -15.30
CA PRO A 85 -11.81 -1.24 -13.95
C PRO A 85 -11.07 -2.03 -12.86
N TYR A 86 -10.79 -1.40 -11.73
CA TYR A 86 -10.26 -2.08 -10.55
C TYR A 86 -11.39 -2.47 -9.60
N HIS A 87 -11.28 -3.66 -9.03
CA HIS A 87 -12.19 -4.21 -8.03
C HIS A 87 -11.44 -4.51 -6.73
N ASP A 88 -11.97 -4.04 -5.61
CA ASP A 88 -11.45 -4.34 -4.27
C ASP A 88 -12.48 -5.16 -3.51
N GLU A 89 -12.33 -6.48 -3.57
CA GLU A 89 -13.20 -7.43 -2.86
C GLU A 89 -12.96 -7.44 -1.34
N TRP A 90 -11.82 -6.91 -0.88
CA TRP A 90 -11.41 -6.98 0.51
C TRP A 90 -11.74 -5.72 1.31
N SER A 91 -12.10 -4.62 0.64
CA SER A 91 -12.37 -3.32 1.25
C SER A 91 -13.34 -3.39 2.43
N ALA A 92 -14.37 -4.25 2.37
CA ALA A 92 -15.33 -4.37 3.46
C ALA A 92 -14.74 -4.97 4.76
N THR A 93 -13.57 -5.61 4.68
CA THR A 93 -12.92 -6.34 5.80
C THR A 93 -11.82 -5.55 6.51
N GLY A 94 -11.56 -4.31 6.08
CA GLY A 94 -10.45 -3.49 6.57
C GLY A 94 -9.19 -3.61 5.71
N PRO A 95 -8.04 -3.11 6.21
CA PRO A 95 -6.76 -3.21 5.49
C PRO A 95 -6.32 -4.68 5.36
N SER A 96 -6.33 -5.21 4.14
CA SER A 96 -6.11 -6.64 3.89
C SER A 96 -4.64 -7.04 3.78
N VAL A 97 -3.74 -6.10 3.47
CA VAL A 97 -2.31 -6.36 3.23
C VAL A 97 -1.47 -6.10 4.47
N LEU A 98 -1.64 -4.92 5.07
CA LEU A 98 -0.85 -4.44 6.20
C LEU A 98 -1.73 -3.57 7.10
N ARG A 99 -1.62 -3.73 8.41
CA ARG A 99 -2.37 -2.96 9.41
C ARG A 99 -1.51 -2.69 10.63
N GLY A 100 -1.90 -1.67 11.41
CA GLY A 100 -1.27 -1.39 12.69
C GLY A 100 -1.41 -2.56 13.67
N ILE A 101 -0.57 -2.55 14.70
CA ILE A 101 -0.66 -3.44 15.85
C ILE A 101 -0.93 -2.55 17.06
N ASP A 102 -2.08 -2.75 17.71
CA ASP A 102 -2.47 -1.95 18.86
C ASP A 102 -1.38 -1.92 19.94
N GLY A 103 -1.09 -0.72 20.45
CA GLY A 103 -0.01 -0.45 21.39
C GLY A 103 1.43 -0.70 20.89
N LYS A 104 1.65 -1.09 19.63
CA LYS A 104 2.99 -1.41 19.09
C LYS A 104 3.36 -0.67 17.81
N VAL A 105 2.52 -0.72 16.79
CA VAL A 105 2.79 -0.12 15.47
C VAL A 105 1.58 0.69 15.03
N LEU A 106 1.77 1.98 14.80
CA LEU A 106 0.72 2.92 14.42
C LEU A 106 0.95 3.46 13.01
N GLY A 107 -0.14 3.51 12.23
CA GLY A 107 -0.15 4.16 10.92
C GLY A 107 0.77 3.56 9.85
N PRO A 108 0.89 2.21 9.70
CA PRO A 108 1.71 1.65 8.63
C PRO A 108 1.06 1.88 7.25
N GLY A 109 1.78 2.45 6.29
CA GLY A 109 1.26 2.62 4.93
C GLY A 109 2.16 3.39 3.97
N HIS A 110 1.55 3.90 2.89
CA HIS A 110 2.17 4.50 1.71
C HIS A 110 3.33 3.63 1.22
N ASN A 111 3.00 2.39 0.84
CA ASN A 111 3.99 1.38 0.56
C ASN A 111 4.55 1.48 -0.86
N SER A 112 5.69 0.83 -1.04
CA SER A 112 6.21 0.34 -2.31
C SER A 112 6.58 -1.15 -2.17
N LEU A 113 6.85 -1.82 -3.29
CA LEU A 113 7.42 -3.16 -3.29
C LEU A 113 8.83 -3.12 -3.89
N ILE A 114 9.71 -3.95 -3.34
CA ILE A 114 11.05 -4.21 -3.89
C ILE A 114 11.32 -5.72 -3.90
N VAL A 115 12.26 -6.15 -4.74
CA VAL A 115 12.77 -7.53 -4.71
C VAL A 115 14.04 -7.57 -3.85
N GLY A 116 14.13 -8.59 -3.00
CA GLY A 116 15.25 -8.84 -2.10
C GLY A 116 16.51 -9.31 -2.83
N PRO A 117 17.64 -9.37 -2.11
CA PRO A 117 18.94 -9.75 -2.68
C PRO A 117 19.06 -11.25 -3.03
N ASP A 118 18.05 -12.06 -2.69
CA ASP A 118 17.91 -13.44 -3.16
C ASP A 118 17.24 -13.57 -4.53
N ASN A 119 16.82 -12.43 -5.13
CA ASN A 119 16.06 -12.31 -6.38
C ASN A 119 14.74 -13.10 -6.38
N GLN A 120 14.19 -13.39 -5.20
CA GLN A 120 13.00 -14.23 -5.03
C GLN A 120 11.99 -13.62 -4.05
N THR A 121 12.45 -13.10 -2.93
CA THR A 121 11.58 -12.56 -1.90
C THR A 121 11.17 -11.14 -2.27
N GLU A 122 9.87 -10.88 -2.37
CA GLU A 122 9.35 -9.52 -2.45
C GLU A 122 9.19 -8.94 -1.04
N TYR A 123 9.50 -7.66 -0.89
CA TYR A 123 9.37 -6.92 0.34
C TYR A 123 8.45 -5.73 0.16
N LEU A 124 7.54 -5.56 1.11
CA LEU A 124 6.76 -4.35 1.27
C LEU A 124 7.60 -3.34 2.06
N VAL A 125 7.94 -2.21 1.45
CA VAL A 125 8.57 -1.08 2.11
C VAL A 125 7.50 -0.06 2.42
N TYR A 126 7.40 0.41 3.65
CA TYR A 126 6.33 1.31 4.08
C TYR A 126 6.84 2.23 5.19
N HIS A 127 6.03 3.21 5.60
CA HIS A 127 6.32 3.99 6.79
C HIS A 127 5.39 3.62 7.93
N ALA A 128 5.85 3.75 9.18
CA ALA A 128 5.02 3.71 10.39
C ALA A 128 5.55 4.71 11.43
N TRP A 129 4.74 5.11 12.41
CA TRP A 129 5.21 5.97 13.49
C TRP A 129 6.24 5.28 14.39
N ASP A 130 7.26 6.02 14.82
CA ASP A 130 8.04 5.57 15.98
C ASP A 130 7.19 5.60 17.27
N PRO A 131 7.56 4.84 18.32
CA PRO A 131 6.74 4.73 19.54
C PRO A 131 6.41 6.07 20.21
N ALA A 132 7.30 7.05 20.09
CA ALA A 132 7.12 8.40 20.63
C ALA A 132 6.29 9.32 19.71
N GLN A 133 5.89 8.86 18.53
CA GLN A 133 5.17 9.59 17.49
C GLN A 133 5.86 10.91 17.08
N THR A 134 7.19 10.92 17.08
CA THR A 134 8.00 12.08 16.70
C THR A 134 8.32 12.10 15.21
N ALA A 135 8.41 10.92 14.59
CA ALA A 135 8.65 10.77 13.17
C ALA A 135 8.05 9.47 12.64
N ARG A 136 7.76 9.47 11.34
CA ARG A 136 7.51 8.24 10.58
C ARG A 136 8.85 7.65 10.17
N ARG A 137 9.05 6.36 10.43
CA ARG A 137 10.26 5.60 10.11
C ARG A 137 9.99 4.69 8.93
N MET A 138 11.02 4.44 8.14
CA MET A 138 10.98 3.42 7.09
C MET A 138 10.97 2.04 7.75
N CYS A 139 10.07 1.19 7.28
CA CYS A 139 9.89 -0.20 7.69
C CYS A 139 9.91 -1.07 6.45
N ILE A 140 10.25 -2.35 6.62
CA ILE A 140 10.32 -3.32 5.54
C ILE A 140 9.98 -4.70 6.08
N ASP A 141 9.10 -5.42 5.39
CA ASP A 141 8.71 -6.79 5.74
C ASP A 141 8.42 -7.62 4.48
N PRO A 142 8.59 -8.95 4.52
CA PRO A 142 8.27 -9.80 3.38
C PRO A 142 6.80 -9.68 2.94
N LEU A 143 6.57 -9.71 1.63
CA LEU A 143 5.26 -9.84 1.04
C LEU A 143 5.07 -11.27 0.53
N HIS A 144 3.91 -11.84 0.81
CA HIS A 144 3.51 -13.15 0.32
C HIS A 144 2.27 -13.05 -0.56
N TRP A 145 2.36 -13.61 -1.76
CA TRP A 145 1.22 -13.83 -2.63
C TRP A 145 0.46 -15.07 -2.16
N THR A 146 -0.80 -14.89 -1.76
CA THR A 146 -1.68 -15.97 -1.30
C THR A 146 -2.86 -16.14 -2.26
N PRO A 147 -3.64 -17.22 -2.18
CA PRO A 147 -4.87 -17.34 -2.96
C PRO A 147 -5.90 -16.22 -2.70
N GLN A 148 -5.76 -15.47 -1.60
CA GLN A 148 -6.58 -14.32 -1.25
C GLN A 148 -5.89 -12.98 -1.59
N GLY A 149 -4.84 -13.00 -2.41
CA GLY A 149 -4.02 -11.86 -2.79
C GLY A 149 -2.83 -11.62 -1.85
N PRO A 150 -2.16 -10.46 -1.99
CA PRO A 150 -0.93 -10.15 -1.26
C PRO A 150 -1.17 -9.98 0.26
N ARG A 151 -0.25 -10.48 1.08
CA ARG A 151 -0.22 -10.33 2.54
C ARG A 151 1.17 -9.96 3.01
N CYS A 152 1.28 -8.92 3.83
CA CYS A 152 2.55 -8.59 4.46
C CYS A 152 2.78 -9.49 5.68
N ALA A 153 3.98 -10.03 5.84
CA ALA A 153 4.41 -10.77 7.03
C ALA A 153 4.79 -9.86 8.21
N GLY A 154 4.43 -8.58 8.13
CA GLY A 154 4.66 -7.55 9.14
C GLY A 154 3.37 -6.93 9.70
N PRO A 155 3.46 -5.80 10.42
CA PRO A 155 4.69 -5.07 10.68
C PRO A 155 5.54 -5.74 11.77
N THR A 156 6.80 -6.09 11.47
CA THR A 156 7.71 -6.64 12.49
C THR A 156 8.40 -5.51 13.27
N THR A 157 8.69 -5.77 14.55
CA THR A 157 9.37 -4.80 15.45
C THR A 157 10.67 -5.35 16.05
N GLU A 158 10.97 -6.62 15.78
CA GLU A 158 12.15 -7.33 16.25
C GLU A 158 13.13 -7.56 15.10
N PRO A 159 14.42 -7.78 15.39
CA PRO A 159 15.41 -8.10 14.35
C PRO A 159 14.95 -9.24 13.45
N GLN A 160 14.96 -9.01 12.13
CA GLN A 160 14.66 -9.99 11.09
C GLN A 160 15.94 -10.37 10.34
N THR A 161 15.96 -11.58 9.77
CA THR A 161 17.04 -12.04 8.88
C THR A 161 16.52 -12.08 7.46
N ILE A 162 17.28 -11.52 6.52
CA ILE A 162 16.98 -11.62 5.09
C ILE A 162 17.82 -12.72 4.45
N ALA A 163 17.21 -13.47 3.52
CA ALA A 163 17.95 -14.38 2.67
C ALA A 163 18.76 -13.58 1.64
N VAL A 164 19.96 -14.06 1.34
CA VAL A 164 20.85 -13.45 0.33
C VAL A 164 21.30 -14.57 -0.59
N GLN A 165 21.22 -14.38 -1.91
CA GLN A 165 21.88 -15.31 -2.83
C GLN A 165 23.39 -15.27 -2.55
N PRO A 166 24.08 -16.42 -2.43
CA PRO A 166 25.53 -16.40 -2.40
C PRO A 166 26.03 -15.71 -3.68
N PRO A 167 27.11 -14.90 -3.61
CA PRO A 167 27.68 -14.32 -4.82
C PRO A 167 27.91 -15.45 -5.82
N GLN A 168 27.36 -15.31 -7.03
CA GLN A 168 27.68 -16.24 -8.11
C GLN A 168 29.19 -16.16 -8.29
N GLY A 169 29.91 -17.22 -7.92
CA GLY A 169 31.34 -17.28 -8.10
C GLY A 169 31.62 -17.00 -9.57
N GLU A 170 32.44 -15.98 -9.85
CA GLU A 170 33.06 -15.83 -11.15
C GLU A 170 33.75 -17.15 -11.47
N ALA A 171 33.15 -17.94 -12.35
CA ALA A 171 33.85 -19.04 -12.99
C ALA A 171 35.01 -18.40 -13.77
N ARG A 172 36.21 -18.55 -13.22
CA ARG A 172 37.47 -18.28 -13.92
C ARG A 172 37.63 -19.22 -15.11
#